data_AF-A0A2D6PRH3-F1
#
_entry.id   AF-A0A2D6PRH3-F1
#
_cell.length_a   1.000
_cell.length_b   1.000
_cell.length_c   1.000
_cell.angle_alpha   90.00
_cell.angle_beta   90.00
_cell.angle_gamma   90.00
#
_symmetry.space_group_name_H-M   'P 1'
#
loop_
_entity.id
_entity.type
_entity.pdbx_description
1 polymer ?
#
loop_
_entity_poly.entity_id
_entity_poly.type
_entity_poly.pdbx_seq_one_letter_code
_entity_poly.pdbx_strand_id
1 'polypeptide(L)'
;MSRYTSWSTMILVLAATLSAQPAAPKSDERVQVELKNGSAIIGVAPAGRFQERMGRYGYEEVADKSHRRTGIRVWYYRETDGFIFLPYRSVSKVTRLGELTSDESRALRKAIATAEASRSNRPAKVVPTDPGVKDPAGFGAGAQGGLTTMDRKLLREFPPAEGWGAERFGEIQRKKIVLDIQPRGAEKRFVKVYSQWEKALRRLTESKRAGKPGGAGKRLDPSKRPPQRQKPKPGEGKRKLGGLRG
;
A
#
# COMPACT_ATOMS: atom_id res chain seq x y z
N MET A 1 47.43 65.80 43.43
CA MET A 1 47.00 66.02 42.03
C MET A 1 47.46 64.81 41.23
N SER A 2 46.69 64.03 40.48
CA SER A 2 45.26 63.91 40.20
C SER A 2 45.06 62.43 39.83
N ARG A 3 44.00 61.79 40.35
CA ARG A 3 43.73 60.35 40.16
C ARG A 3 42.97 60.17 38.85
N TYR A 4 43.50 59.39 37.90
CA TYR A 4 42.77 59.00 36.68
C TYR A 4 41.92 57.75 36.97
N THR A 5 40.61 57.96 37.12
CA THR A 5 39.59 56.91 37.15
C THR A 5 39.26 56.49 35.72
N SER A 6 39.79 55.34 35.29
CA SER A 6 39.45 54.69 34.02
C SER A 6 38.10 53.97 34.16
N TRP A 7 37.06 54.51 33.54
CA TRP A 7 35.74 53.87 33.44
C TRP A 7 35.73 52.90 32.26
N SER A 8 35.86 51.60 32.55
CA SER A 8 35.62 50.54 31.58
C SER A 8 34.13 50.49 31.21
N THR A 9 33.83 50.92 29.99
CA THR A 9 32.50 50.79 29.38
C THR A 9 32.26 49.32 29.04
N MET A 10 31.55 48.61 29.92
CA MET A 10 31.15 47.23 29.70
C MET A 10 29.99 47.21 28.69
N ILE A 11 30.31 47.01 27.40
CA ILE A 11 29.31 46.85 26.33
C ILE A 11 28.69 45.46 26.47
N LEU A 12 27.46 45.41 26.98
CA LEU A 12 26.66 44.21 27.12
C LEU A 12 26.03 43.88 25.76
N VAL A 13 26.68 42.99 25.00
CA VAL A 13 26.15 42.47 23.73
C VAL A 13 25.03 41.49 24.05
N LEU A 14 23.79 41.97 24.07
CA LEU A 14 22.58 41.14 24.05
C LEU A 14 22.48 40.47 22.67
N ALA A 15 23.08 39.27 22.56
CA ALA A 15 22.85 38.38 21.42
C ALA A 15 21.39 37.90 21.48
N ALA A 16 20.50 38.59 20.77
CA ALA A 16 19.15 38.13 20.53
C ALA A 16 19.21 36.84 19.70
N THR A 17 19.11 35.70 20.37
CA THR A 17 18.85 34.42 19.71
C THR A 17 17.42 34.49 19.16
N LEU A 18 17.28 34.97 17.92
CA LEU A 18 16.06 34.73 17.15
C LEU A 18 15.94 33.21 17.01
N SER A 19 15.16 32.62 17.91
CA SER A 19 14.71 31.24 17.78
C SER A 19 13.95 31.17 16.47
N ALA A 20 14.62 30.64 15.44
CA ALA A 20 14.01 30.40 14.14
C ALA A 20 12.88 29.41 14.36
N GLN A 21 11.65 29.93 14.46
CA GLN A 21 10.47 29.12 14.64
C GLN A 21 10.43 28.13 13.47
N PRO A 22 10.44 26.82 13.72
CA PRO A 22 10.54 25.84 12.65
C PRO A 22 9.37 26.07 11.70
N ALA A 23 9.69 26.27 10.41
CA ALA A 23 8.67 26.48 9.40
C ALA A 23 7.64 25.35 9.50
N ALA A 24 6.36 25.73 9.56
CA ALA A 24 5.27 24.77 9.68
C ALA A 24 5.44 23.67 8.59
N PRO A 25 5.25 22.39 8.94
CA PRO A 25 5.38 21.31 7.97
C PRO A 25 4.41 21.56 6.82
N LYS A 26 4.94 21.63 5.59
CA LYS A 26 4.10 21.78 4.40
C LYS A 26 3.12 20.60 4.30
N SER A 27 1.92 20.86 3.82
CA SER A 27 0.87 19.85 3.54
C SER A 27 1.14 19.16 2.20
N ASP A 28 0.71 17.89 2.07
CA ASP A 28 0.72 17.21 0.75
C ASP A 28 -0.31 17.91 -0.17
N GLU A 29 -0.04 18.01 -1.48
CA GLU A 29 -0.87 18.81 -2.41
C GLU A 29 -1.56 17.91 -3.46
N ARG A 30 -2.87 18.11 -3.69
CA ARG A 30 -3.58 17.51 -4.83
C ARG A 30 -3.20 18.28 -6.09
N VAL A 31 -2.77 17.56 -7.12
CA VAL A 31 -2.27 18.14 -8.36
C VAL A 31 -2.89 17.45 -9.58
N GLN A 32 -3.15 18.25 -10.61
CA GLN A 32 -3.40 17.77 -11.97
C GLN A 32 -2.17 18.08 -12.82
N VAL A 33 -1.56 17.04 -13.37
CA VAL A 33 -0.40 17.12 -14.26
C VAL A 33 -0.85 16.82 -15.68
N GLU A 34 -0.83 17.84 -16.53
CA GLU A 34 -1.04 17.71 -17.97
C GLU A 34 0.29 17.39 -18.64
N LEU A 35 0.30 16.36 -19.47
CA LEU A 35 1.45 15.94 -20.25
C LEU A 35 1.41 16.56 -21.66
N LYS A 36 2.57 16.66 -22.31
CA LYS A 36 2.68 17.24 -23.65
C LYS A 36 1.94 16.47 -24.75
N ASN A 37 1.57 15.22 -24.49
CA ASN A 37 0.73 14.42 -25.38
C ASN A 37 -0.78 14.70 -25.20
N GLY A 38 -1.16 15.68 -24.37
CA GLY A 38 -2.55 16.05 -24.09
C GLY A 38 -3.24 15.22 -23.00
N SER A 39 -2.61 14.15 -22.50
CA SER A 39 -3.16 13.38 -21.38
C SER A 39 -2.98 14.12 -20.05
N ALA A 40 -3.89 13.89 -19.10
CA ALA A 40 -3.84 14.50 -17.77
C ALA A 40 -3.90 13.42 -16.68
N ILE A 41 -3.13 13.64 -15.62
CA ILE A 41 -3.05 12.76 -14.46
C ILE A 41 -3.40 13.56 -13.21
N ILE A 42 -4.36 13.08 -12.42
CA ILE A 42 -4.67 13.64 -11.11
C ILE A 42 -4.06 12.74 -10.04
N GLY A 43 -3.35 13.35 -9.09
CA GLY A 43 -2.67 12.64 -8.01
C GLY A 43 -2.30 13.55 -6.86
N VAL A 44 -1.47 13.03 -5.95
CA VAL A 44 -0.98 13.78 -4.79
C VAL A 44 0.54 13.93 -4.87
N ALA A 45 1.01 15.17 -4.81
CA ALA A 45 2.43 15.50 -4.72
C ALA A 45 2.86 15.61 -3.25
N PRO A 46 4.03 15.06 -2.87
CA PRO A 46 4.55 15.22 -1.51
C PRO A 46 4.78 16.69 -1.17
N ALA A 47 4.47 17.05 0.07
CA ALA A 47 4.58 18.40 0.58
C ALA A 47 5.91 19.10 0.24
N GLY A 48 5.82 20.24 -0.46
CA GLY A 48 6.98 21.05 -0.81
C GLY A 48 7.94 20.43 -1.85
N ARG A 49 7.67 19.23 -2.37
CA ARG A 49 8.58 18.49 -3.27
C ARG A 49 8.06 18.43 -4.69
N PHE A 50 7.82 19.59 -5.28
CA PHE A 50 7.43 19.67 -6.69
C PHE A 50 8.60 19.42 -7.64
N GLN A 51 9.83 19.69 -7.19
CA GLN A 51 11.02 19.61 -8.02
C GLN A 51 11.96 18.60 -7.43
N GLU A 52 11.94 17.41 -8.00
CA GLU A 52 12.80 16.31 -7.59
C GLU A 52 13.58 15.78 -8.77
N ARG A 53 14.73 15.18 -8.49
CA ARG A 53 15.48 14.35 -9.45
C ARG A 53 15.62 12.95 -8.89
N MET A 54 15.74 11.99 -9.80
CA MET A 54 16.12 10.62 -9.44
C MET A 54 17.63 10.58 -9.16
N GLY A 55 17.98 10.46 -7.88
CA GLY A 55 19.33 10.25 -7.37
C GLY A 55 19.68 8.78 -7.24
N ARG A 56 20.84 8.48 -6.63
CA ARG A 56 21.33 7.10 -6.46
C ARG A 56 20.49 6.30 -5.44
N TYR A 57 19.98 6.98 -4.41
CA TYR A 57 19.29 6.36 -3.27
C TYR A 57 17.80 6.72 -3.21
N GLY A 58 17.25 7.31 -4.27
CA GLY A 58 15.85 7.71 -4.32
C GLY A 58 15.66 9.07 -4.97
N TYR A 59 14.79 9.88 -4.38
CA TYR A 59 14.41 11.18 -4.92
C TYR A 59 15.01 12.30 -4.08
N GLU A 60 15.72 13.21 -4.74
CA GLU A 60 16.37 14.36 -4.14
C GLU A 60 15.67 15.64 -4.58
N GLU A 61 15.44 16.56 -3.65
CA GLU A 61 14.90 17.89 -3.96
C GLU A 61 15.95 18.69 -4.73
N VAL A 62 15.52 19.44 -5.74
CA VAL A 62 16.39 20.26 -6.58
C VAL A 62 15.84 21.68 -6.62
N ALA A 63 16.69 22.66 -6.33
CA ALA A 63 16.31 24.08 -6.43
C ALA A 63 16.20 24.55 -7.90
N ASP A 64 17.01 23.96 -8.77
CA ASP A 64 17.08 24.32 -10.19
C ASP A 64 16.12 23.47 -11.04
N LYS A 65 15.15 24.13 -11.66
CA LYS A 65 14.21 23.54 -12.63
C LYS A 65 14.88 23.11 -13.93
N SER A 66 16.00 23.75 -14.30
CA SER A 66 16.63 23.60 -15.62
C SER A 66 17.28 22.23 -15.85
N HIS A 67 17.59 21.51 -14.76
CA HIS A 67 18.30 20.25 -14.84
C HIS A 67 17.47 19.17 -15.56
N ARG A 68 18.01 18.54 -16.61
CA ARG A 68 17.28 17.63 -17.53
C ARG A 68 16.59 16.43 -16.88
N ARG A 69 16.98 16.07 -15.66
CA ARG A 69 16.41 14.96 -14.85
C ARG A 69 15.42 15.43 -13.78
N THR A 70 15.04 16.71 -13.75
CA THR A 70 14.03 17.21 -12.83
C THR A 70 12.64 16.77 -13.28
N GLY A 71 11.79 16.58 -12.29
CA GLY A 71 10.40 16.18 -12.49
C GLY A 71 9.62 16.35 -11.21
N ILE A 72 8.38 15.86 -11.26
CA ILE A 72 7.46 15.83 -10.14
C ILE A 72 7.11 14.38 -9.82
N ARG A 73 7.11 14.02 -8.54
CA ARG A 73 6.49 12.78 -8.09
C ARG A 73 5.02 13.00 -7.81
N VAL A 74 4.22 12.14 -8.40
CA VAL A 74 2.77 12.15 -8.22
C VAL A 74 2.36 10.77 -7.77
N TRP A 75 1.63 10.69 -6.67
CA TRP A 75 0.98 9.45 -6.29
C TRP A 75 -0.29 9.27 -7.10
N TYR A 76 -0.32 8.22 -7.94
CA TYR A 76 -1.39 7.99 -8.91
C TYR A 76 -2.23 6.78 -8.53
N TYR A 77 -3.55 6.94 -8.59
CA TYR A 77 -4.47 6.00 -7.95
C TYR A 77 -4.93 4.81 -8.84
N ARG A 78 -4.91 4.93 -10.18
CA ARG A 78 -5.67 3.99 -11.03
C ARG A 78 -5.09 2.57 -11.11
N GLU A 79 -3.77 2.40 -11.20
CA GLU A 79 -3.17 1.07 -11.47
C GLU A 79 -1.83 0.83 -10.75
N THR A 80 -1.23 1.89 -10.22
CA THR A 80 0.07 1.81 -9.56
C THR A 80 -0.08 2.29 -8.12
N ASP A 81 -0.20 1.38 -7.14
CA ASP A 81 0.00 1.77 -5.73
C ASP A 81 1.46 2.22 -5.55
N GLY A 82 1.71 3.52 -5.73
CA GLY A 82 3.06 4.07 -5.70
C GLY A 82 3.15 5.45 -6.33
N PHE A 83 4.31 6.08 -6.15
CA PHE A 83 4.64 7.33 -6.82
C PHE A 83 5.11 7.04 -8.24
N ILE A 84 4.54 7.75 -9.20
CA ILE A 84 5.10 7.88 -10.54
C ILE A 84 5.98 9.13 -10.59
N PHE A 85 7.13 9.04 -11.24
CA PHE A 85 8.00 10.18 -11.49
C PHE A 85 7.75 10.70 -12.90
N LEU A 86 7.29 11.94 -13.02
CA LEU A 86 7.00 12.60 -14.28
C LEU A 86 8.08 13.65 -14.56
N PRO A 87 9.00 13.39 -15.52
CA PRO A 87 10.06 14.35 -15.82
C PRO A 87 9.44 15.60 -16.46
N TYR A 88 9.91 16.79 -16.08
CA TYR A 88 9.31 18.06 -16.54
C TYR A 88 9.35 18.22 -18.06
N ARG A 89 10.28 17.56 -18.76
CA ARG A 89 10.32 17.54 -20.22
C ARG A 89 9.05 16.98 -20.87
N SER A 90 8.33 16.07 -20.21
CA SER A 90 7.06 15.49 -20.69
C SER A 90 5.84 16.18 -20.09
N VAL A 91 6.02 17.00 -19.06
CA VAL A 91 4.95 17.77 -18.42
C VAL A 91 4.73 19.05 -19.21
N SER A 92 3.47 19.34 -19.52
CA SER A 92 3.02 20.60 -20.11
C SER A 92 2.65 21.60 -19.02
N LYS A 93 1.83 21.17 -18.05
CA LYS A 93 1.30 22.03 -17.00
C LYS A 93 1.07 21.25 -15.71
N VAL A 94 1.32 21.90 -14.57
CA VAL A 94 0.95 21.39 -13.24
C VAL A 94 -0.01 22.37 -12.60
N THR A 95 -1.24 21.92 -12.36
CA THR A 95 -2.30 22.71 -11.70
C THR A 95 -2.49 22.19 -10.28
N ARG A 96 -2.40 23.07 -9.28
CA ARG A 96 -2.71 22.75 -7.89
C ARG A 96 -4.22 22.76 -7.71
N LEU A 97 -4.78 21.64 -7.25
CA LEU A 97 -6.22 21.50 -7.02
C LEU A 97 -6.61 21.82 -5.58
N GLY A 98 -5.70 21.62 -4.63
CA GLY A 98 -5.92 21.93 -3.21
C GLY A 98 -4.89 21.26 -2.31
N GLU A 99 -4.85 21.68 -1.05
CA GLU A 99 -4.01 21.06 -0.04
C GLU A 99 -4.76 19.93 0.67
N LEU A 100 -4.04 18.85 1.02
CA LEU A 100 -4.59 17.80 1.86
C LEU A 100 -4.54 18.26 3.31
N THR A 101 -5.60 17.93 4.05
CA THR A 101 -5.55 18.06 5.51
C THR A 101 -4.50 17.13 6.11
N SER A 102 -4.06 17.39 7.34
CA SER A 102 -3.11 16.53 8.05
C SER A 102 -3.63 15.08 8.18
N ASP A 103 -4.93 14.93 8.43
CA ASP A 103 -5.59 13.62 8.54
C ASP A 103 -5.65 12.87 7.20
N GLU A 104 -5.96 13.58 6.10
CA GLU A 104 -5.93 13.01 4.76
C GLU A 104 -4.52 12.57 4.36
N SER A 105 -3.51 13.41 4.63
CA SER A 105 -2.10 13.10 4.38
C SER A 105 -1.65 11.86 5.17
N ARG A 106 -2.05 11.76 6.45
CA ARG A 106 -1.78 10.59 7.30
C ARG A 106 -2.48 9.34 6.78
N ALA A 107 -3.75 9.44 6.40
CA ALA A 107 -4.52 8.33 5.85
C ALA A 107 -3.92 7.82 4.53
N LEU A 108 -3.49 8.74 3.67
CA LEU A 108 -2.80 8.44 2.42
C LEU A 108 -1.51 7.66 2.66
N ARG A 109 -0.63 8.16 3.53
CA ARG A 109 0.64 7.49 3.88
C ARG A 109 0.42 6.10 4.48
N LYS A 110 -0.58 5.95 5.36
CA LYS A 110 -0.96 4.65 5.91
C LYS A 110 -1.45 3.70 4.81
N ALA A 111 -2.25 4.19 3.86
CA ALA A 111 -2.74 3.38 2.74
C ALA A 111 -1.58 2.94 1.83
N ILE A 112 -0.60 3.81 1.57
CA ILE A 112 0.62 3.50 0.82
C ILE A 112 1.41 2.40 1.53
N ALA A 113 1.75 2.60 2.80
CA ALA A 113 2.50 1.62 3.58
C ALA A 113 1.80 0.25 3.64
N THR A 114 0.47 0.25 3.76
CA THR A 114 -0.33 -0.98 3.76
C THR A 114 -0.29 -1.68 2.40
N ALA A 115 -0.39 -0.94 1.30
CA ALA A 115 -0.32 -1.49 -0.05
C ALA A 115 1.08 -2.06 -0.35
N GLU A 116 2.15 -1.37 0.06
CA GLU A 116 3.52 -1.85 -0.07
C GLU A 116 3.76 -3.13 0.74
N ALA A 117 3.33 -3.17 2.01
CA ALA A 117 3.42 -4.37 2.84
C ALA A 117 2.64 -5.56 2.23
N SER A 118 1.48 -5.28 1.65
CA SER A 118 0.66 -6.30 0.98
C SER A 118 1.34 -6.85 -0.27
N ARG A 119 2.07 -6.03 -1.03
CA ARG A 119 2.85 -6.48 -2.20
C ARG A 119 4.01 -7.36 -1.80
N SER A 120 4.76 -6.99 -0.77
CA SER A 120 5.89 -7.79 -0.27
C SER A 120 5.45 -9.16 0.26
N ASN A 121 4.23 -9.26 0.80
CA ASN A 121 3.66 -10.51 1.30
C ASN A 121 2.81 -11.28 0.28
N ARG A 122 2.56 -10.73 -0.92
CA ARG A 122 1.74 -11.42 -1.94
C ARG A 122 2.63 -12.47 -2.62
N PRO A 123 2.41 -13.78 -2.41
CA PRO A 123 3.13 -14.79 -3.18
C PRO A 123 2.84 -14.55 -4.67
N ALA A 124 3.88 -14.61 -5.50
CA ALA A 124 3.81 -14.31 -6.93
C ALA A 124 2.65 -15.09 -7.58
N LYS A 125 1.54 -14.38 -7.81
CA LYS A 125 0.39 -14.70 -8.66
C LYS A 125 0.05 -16.20 -8.76
N VAL A 126 -0.68 -16.73 -7.78
CA VAL A 126 -1.64 -17.80 -8.08
C VAL A 126 -2.72 -17.16 -8.95
N VAL A 127 -2.70 -17.43 -10.25
CA VAL A 127 -3.77 -17.05 -11.17
C VAL A 127 -4.97 -17.94 -10.82
N PRO A 128 -6.06 -17.41 -10.23
CA PRO A 128 -7.26 -18.20 -10.01
C PRO A 128 -8.08 -18.12 -11.30
N THR A 129 -7.77 -19.00 -12.26
CA THR A 129 -8.66 -19.26 -13.39
C THR A 129 -9.44 -20.52 -13.06
N ASP A 130 -10.55 -20.37 -12.34
CA ASP A 130 -11.65 -21.31 -12.53
C ASP A 130 -13.00 -20.56 -12.38
N PRO A 131 -13.59 -20.09 -13.49
CA PRO A 131 -14.90 -19.44 -13.48
C PRO A 131 -16.08 -20.41 -13.25
N GLY A 132 -15.84 -21.64 -12.79
CA GLY A 132 -16.83 -22.71 -12.72
C GLY A 132 -17.55 -22.93 -11.39
N VAL A 133 -17.21 -22.24 -10.30
CA VAL A 133 -17.90 -22.49 -8.99
C VAL A 133 -19.19 -21.67 -8.92
N LYS A 134 -20.25 -22.22 -9.55
CA LYS A 134 -21.63 -21.81 -9.32
C LYS A 134 -21.98 -21.97 -7.83
N ASP A 135 -22.39 -20.85 -7.24
CA ASP A 135 -23.13 -20.70 -5.98
C ASP A 135 -22.49 -21.21 -4.68
N PRO A 136 -21.90 -20.31 -3.85
CA PRO A 136 -21.81 -20.55 -2.41
C PRO A 136 -23.19 -20.34 -1.76
N ALA A 137 -24.23 -21.03 -2.23
CA ALA A 137 -25.53 -21.14 -1.55
C ALA A 137 -25.47 -22.06 -0.31
N GLY A 138 -24.27 -22.54 0.05
CA GLY A 138 -24.01 -23.41 1.19
C GLY A 138 -23.54 -22.69 2.45
N PHE A 139 -24.11 -21.54 2.83
CA PHE A 139 -24.05 -21.11 4.24
C PHE A 139 -25.07 -21.93 5.04
N GLY A 140 -24.81 -23.24 5.15
CA GLY A 140 -25.65 -24.19 5.88
C GLY A 140 -25.86 -23.72 7.31
N ALA A 141 -27.13 -23.71 7.74
CA ALA A 141 -27.59 -23.18 9.03
C ALA A 141 -27.07 -23.94 10.27
N GLY A 142 -26.32 -25.03 10.10
CA GLY A 142 -25.80 -25.85 11.18
C GLY A 142 -24.32 -25.56 11.48
N ALA A 143 -24.02 -25.16 12.71
CA ALA A 143 -22.69 -25.22 13.32
C ALA A 143 -21.60 -24.22 12.87
N GLN A 144 -21.95 -22.97 12.53
CA GLN A 144 -20.95 -21.87 12.50
C GLN A 144 -20.84 -21.21 13.89
N GLY A 145 -20.22 -21.93 14.83
CA GLY A 145 -19.96 -21.45 16.19
C GLY A 145 -19.16 -20.15 16.17
N GLY A 146 -19.78 -19.07 16.65
CA GLY A 146 -19.11 -17.79 16.92
C GLY A 146 -19.49 -16.60 16.02
N LEU A 147 -20.23 -16.80 14.91
CA LEU A 147 -20.70 -15.67 14.10
C LEU A 147 -22.07 -15.17 14.58
N THR A 148 -22.13 -13.89 14.94
CA THR A 148 -23.38 -13.19 15.28
C THR A 148 -24.27 -13.03 14.05
N THR A 149 -25.57 -12.79 14.24
CA THR A 149 -26.52 -12.51 13.14
C THR A 149 -26.09 -11.28 12.32
N MET A 150 -25.54 -10.26 12.99
CA MET A 150 -25.02 -9.06 12.33
C MET A 150 -23.78 -9.36 11.49
N ASP A 151 -22.86 -10.19 11.97
CA ASP A 151 -21.67 -10.60 11.21
C ASP A 151 -22.07 -11.29 9.89
N ARG A 152 -23.06 -12.20 9.95
CA ARG A 152 -23.57 -12.89 8.74
C ARG A 152 -24.22 -11.92 7.76
N LYS A 153 -25.00 -10.95 8.27
CA LYS A 153 -25.62 -9.92 7.44
C LYS A 153 -24.56 -9.07 6.72
N LEU A 154 -23.53 -8.63 7.44
CA LEU A 154 -22.44 -7.83 6.87
C LEU A 154 -21.66 -8.59 5.80
N LEU A 155 -21.31 -9.85 6.05
CA LEU A 155 -20.59 -10.69 5.09
C LEU A 155 -21.44 -11.06 3.87
N ARG A 156 -22.77 -11.09 4.00
CA ARG A 156 -23.70 -11.27 2.88
C ARG A 156 -23.88 -10.00 2.07
N GLU A 157 -23.93 -8.83 2.71
CA GLU A 157 -24.06 -7.54 2.02
C GLU A 157 -22.75 -7.13 1.30
N PHE A 158 -21.60 -7.51 1.86
CA PHE A 158 -20.27 -7.22 1.30
C PHE A 158 -19.44 -8.50 1.16
N PRO A 159 -19.72 -9.34 0.15
CA PRO A 159 -19.08 -10.64 0.01
C PRO A 159 -17.60 -10.50 -0.36
N PRO A 160 -16.66 -11.14 0.38
CA PRO A 160 -15.25 -11.12 0.02
C PRO A 160 -14.95 -11.72 -1.35
N ALA A 161 -15.78 -12.67 -1.81
CA ALA A 161 -15.65 -13.28 -3.14
C ALA A 161 -15.94 -12.29 -4.28
N GLU A 162 -16.74 -11.25 -4.03
CA GLU A 162 -17.04 -10.19 -5.00
C GLU A 162 -16.01 -9.03 -4.96
N GLY A 163 -14.90 -9.22 -4.24
CA GLY A 163 -13.85 -8.21 -4.10
C GLY A 163 -14.09 -7.19 -2.99
N TRP A 164 -15.12 -7.34 -2.16
CA TRP A 164 -15.27 -6.52 -0.96
C TRP A 164 -14.22 -6.93 0.08
N GLY A 165 -13.21 -6.09 0.24
CA GLY A 165 -12.08 -6.38 1.11
C GLY A 165 -11.29 -5.16 1.54
N ALA A 166 -10.18 -5.41 2.22
CA ALA A 166 -9.23 -4.36 2.62
C ALA A 166 -8.70 -3.57 1.41
N GLU A 167 -8.48 -4.26 0.30
CA GLU A 167 -8.05 -3.65 -0.97
C GLU A 167 -9.12 -2.68 -1.50
N ARG A 168 -10.39 -3.11 -1.57
CA ARG A 168 -11.52 -2.27 -2.01
C ARG A 168 -11.78 -1.10 -1.05
N PHE A 169 -11.68 -1.31 0.26
CA PHE A 169 -11.80 -0.23 1.24
C PHE A 169 -10.71 0.82 1.04
N GLY A 170 -9.46 0.37 0.93
CA GLY A 170 -8.32 1.24 0.62
C GLY A 170 -8.56 1.99 -0.69
N GLU A 171 -8.97 1.28 -1.73
CA GLU A 171 -9.32 1.84 -3.03
C GLU A 171 -10.34 3.00 -2.90
N ILE A 172 -11.43 2.81 -2.15
CA ILE A 172 -12.46 3.84 -1.94
C ILE A 172 -11.90 5.05 -1.19
N GLN A 173 -11.09 4.83 -0.14
CA GLN A 173 -10.45 5.92 0.61
C GLN A 173 -9.51 6.73 -0.27
N ARG A 174 -8.73 6.06 -1.12
CA ARG A 174 -7.82 6.72 -2.07
C ARG A 174 -8.58 7.56 -3.09
N LYS A 175 -9.67 7.02 -3.67
CA LYS A 175 -10.59 7.76 -4.56
C LYS A 175 -11.06 9.06 -3.93
N LYS A 176 -11.50 8.98 -2.67
CA LYS A 176 -11.96 10.14 -1.91
C LYS A 176 -10.86 11.18 -1.72
N ILE A 177 -9.64 10.77 -1.36
CA ILE A 177 -8.55 11.72 -1.09
C ILE A 177 -7.96 12.30 -2.38
N VAL A 178 -7.72 11.47 -3.39
CA VAL A 178 -6.98 11.87 -4.60
C VAL A 178 -7.87 12.59 -5.60
N LEU A 179 -9.08 12.06 -5.83
CA LEU A 179 -9.98 12.54 -6.88
C LEU A 179 -11.11 13.41 -6.31
N ASP A 180 -11.14 13.60 -5.00
CA ASP A 180 -12.24 14.25 -4.28
C ASP A 180 -13.62 13.59 -4.52
N ILE A 181 -13.62 12.31 -4.91
CA ILE A 181 -14.85 11.56 -5.21
C ILE A 181 -15.41 10.96 -3.93
N GLN A 182 -16.55 11.46 -3.46
CA GLN A 182 -17.24 10.90 -2.31
C GLN A 182 -17.83 9.51 -2.63
N PRO A 183 -17.69 8.52 -1.72
CA PRO A 183 -18.27 7.19 -1.93
C PRO A 183 -19.81 7.25 -1.98
N ARG A 184 -20.41 6.46 -2.87
CA ARG A 184 -21.87 6.42 -3.08
C ARG A 184 -22.42 5.00 -2.89
N GLY A 185 -23.73 4.89 -2.65
CA GLY A 185 -24.44 3.61 -2.57
C GLY A 185 -23.81 2.60 -1.59
N ALA A 186 -23.43 1.43 -2.10
CA ALA A 186 -22.80 0.36 -1.32
C ALA A 186 -21.43 0.76 -0.74
N GLU A 187 -20.63 1.54 -1.46
CA GLU A 187 -19.29 1.95 -1.00
C GLU A 187 -19.37 2.80 0.27
N LYS A 188 -20.34 3.73 0.33
CA LYS A 188 -20.55 4.58 1.51
C LYS A 188 -20.93 3.73 2.73
N ARG A 189 -21.79 2.72 2.54
CA ARG A 189 -22.18 1.80 3.61
C ARG A 189 -21.01 0.93 4.03
N PHE A 190 -20.26 0.38 3.08
CA PHE A 190 -19.07 -0.44 3.35
C PHE A 190 -18.03 0.31 4.16
N VAL A 191 -17.70 1.54 3.76
CA VAL A 191 -16.75 2.40 4.51
C VAL A 191 -17.18 2.59 5.95
N LYS A 192 -18.49 2.79 6.21
CA LYS A 192 -19.02 2.97 7.56
C LYS A 192 -18.92 1.70 8.41
N VAL A 193 -19.09 0.52 7.82
CA VAL A 193 -19.11 -0.78 8.54
C VAL A 193 -17.81 -1.58 8.44
N TYR A 194 -16.79 -1.05 7.75
CA TYR A 194 -15.56 -1.79 7.40
C TYR A 194 -14.89 -2.45 8.62
N SER A 195 -14.77 -1.74 9.75
CA SER A 195 -14.16 -2.32 10.96
C SER A 195 -14.96 -3.50 11.55
N GLN A 196 -16.28 -3.45 11.45
CA GLN A 196 -17.13 -4.57 11.89
C GLN A 196 -17.05 -5.73 10.91
N TRP A 197 -17.05 -5.43 9.61
CA TRP A 197 -16.87 -6.40 8.54
C TRP A 197 -15.53 -7.15 8.65
N GLU A 198 -14.43 -6.46 8.96
CA GLU A 198 -13.11 -7.07 9.15
C GLU A 198 -13.09 -8.04 10.35
N LYS A 199 -13.72 -7.65 11.46
CA LYS A 199 -13.89 -8.52 12.64
C LYS A 199 -14.74 -9.75 12.32
N ALA A 200 -15.83 -9.58 11.58
CA ALA A 200 -16.69 -10.67 11.14
C ALA A 200 -15.91 -11.67 10.26
N LEU A 201 -15.10 -11.16 9.31
CA LEU A 201 -14.27 -11.98 8.45
C LEU A 201 -13.22 -12.76 9.26
N ARG A 202 -12.57 -12.12 10.24
CA ARG A 202 -11.62 -12.77 11.13
C ARG A 202 -12.25 -13.92 11.91
N ARG A 203 -13.42 -13.69 12.53
CA ARG A 203 -14.17 -14.74 13.24
C ARG A 203 -14.54 -15.91 12.32
N LEU A 204 -14.91 -15.63 11.07
CA LEU A 204 -15.21 -16.66 10.07
C LEU A 204 -13.97 -17.50 9.74
N THR A 205 -12.79 -16.87 9.63
CA THR A 205 -11.55 -17.62 9.39
C THR A 205 -11.12 -18.45 10.59
N GLU A 206 -11.31 -17.95 11.81
CA GLU A 206 -11.02 -18.66 13.06
C GLU A 206 -11.97 -19.85 13.26
N SER A 207 -13.28 -19.69 13.01
CA SER A 207 -14.25 -20.77 13.12
C SER A 207 -13.98 -21.89 12.10
N LYS A 208 -13.58 -21.55 10.87
CA LYS A 208 -13.16 -22.53 9.85
C LYS A 208 -11.90 -23.31 10.25
N ARG A 209 -10.98 -22.68 11.00
CA ARG A 209 -9.78 -23.34 11.51
C ARG A 209 -10.11 -24.28 12.67
N ALA A 210 -10.96 -23.86 13.59
CA ALA A 210 -11.39 -24.68 14.73
C ALA A 210 -12.28 -25.87 14.32
N GLY A 211 -13.15 -25.67 13.34
CA GLY A 211 -14.11 -26.66 12.86
C GLY A 211 -13.56 -27.67 11.84
N LYS A 212 -12.27 -27.62 11.51
CA LYS A 212 -11.61 -28.71 10.79
C LYS A 212 -11.13 -29.68 11.88
N PRO A 213 -11.94 -30.68 12.32
CA PRO A 213 -11.47 -31.66 13.28
C PRO A 213 -10.18 -32.20 12.67
N GLY A 214 -9.06 -31.96 13.35
CA GLY A 214 -7.76 -32.46 12.92
C GLY A 214 -8.02 -33.90 12.56
N GLY A 215 -7.91 -34.23 11.27
CA GLY A 215 -8.33 -35.51 10.76
C GLY A 215 -7.57 -36.52 11.59
N ALA A 216 -8.25 -37.10 12.58
CA ALA A 216 -7.78 -38.23 13.33
C ALA A 216 -7.48 -39.19 12.19
N GLY A 217 -6.18 -39.36 11.95
CA GLY A 217 -5.71 -39.99 10.74
C GLY A 217 -6.57 -41.21 10.57
N LYS A 218 -7.20 -41.37 9.40
CA LYS A 218 -7.49 -42.72 8.95
C LYS A 218 -6.13 -43.41 9.06
N ARG A 219 -5.88 -44.07 10.19
CA ARG A 219 -4.83 -45.05 10.34
C ARG A 219 -5.12 -45.96 9.19
N LEU A 220 -4.38 -45.77 8.10
CA LEU A 220 -4.37 -46.71 7.01
C LEU A 220 -4.06 -48.03 7.69
N ASP A 221 -5.04 -48.93 7.67
CA ASP A 221 -4.88 -50.29 8.11
C ASP A 221 -3.54 -50.78 7.53
N PRO A 222 -2.54 -51.08 8.38
CA PRO A 222 -1.22 -51.49 7.91
C PRO A 222 -1.27 -52.73 7.01
N SER A 223 -2.40 -53.47 7.00
CA SER A 223 -2.64 -54.63 6.15
C SER A 223 -2.89 -54.31 4.66
N LYS A 224 -3.17 -53.05 4.29
CA LYS A 224 -3.37 -52.65 2.88
C LYS A 224 -2.18 -51.91 2.27
N ARG A 225 -0.96 -52.15 2.76
CA ARG A 225 0.25 -51.63 2.14
C ARG A 225 0.53 -52.43 0.85
N PRO A 226 0.39 -51.85 -0.36
CA PRO A 226 0.77 -52.55 -1.57
C PRO A 226 2.26 -52.93 -1.51
N PRO A 227 2.66 -54.09 -2.04
CA PRO A 227 4.04 -54.54 -2.02
C PRO A 227 4.94 -53.47 -2.61
N GLN A 228 5.94 -53.09 -1.82
CA GLN A 228 6.88 -52.03 -2.12
C GLN A 228 7.65 -52.43 -3.38
N ARG A 229 7.22 -51.90 -4.54
CA ARG A 229 7.90 -52.09 -5.82
C ARG A 229 9.33 -51.55 -5.64
N GLN A 230 10.30 -52.46 -5.60
CA GLN A 230 11.70 -52.13 -5.44
C GLN A 230 12.10 -51.14 -6.54
N LYS A 231 12.47 -49.92 -6.16
CA LYS A 231 13.02 -48.93 -7.09
C LYS A 231 14.33 -49.51 -7.63
N PRO A 232 14.51 -49.63 -8.95
CA PRO A 232 15.78 -50.02 -9.53
C PRO A 232 16.87 -49.03 -9.10
N LYS A 233 18.02 -49.58 -8.70
CA LYS A 233 19.25 -48.86 -8.36
C LYS A 233 19.55 -47.81 -9.44
N PRO A 234 19.84 -46.54 -9.09
CA PRO A 234 20.31 -45.57 -10.05
C PRO A 234 21.64 -46.06 -10.63
N GLY A 235 21.59 -46.48 -11.89
CA GLY A 235 22.77 -46.79 -12.67
C GLY A 235 23.65 -45.54 -12.77
N GLU A 236 24.92 -45.77 -12.50
CA GLU A 236 26.07 -44.91 -12.62
C GLU A 236 26.21 -44.40 -14.06
N GLY A 237 25.45 -43.35 -14.39
CA GLY A 237 25.47 -42.69 -15.68
C GLY A 237 26.68 -41.77 -15.82
N LYS A 238 27.80 -42.33 -16.26
CA LYS A 238 28.98 -41.62 -16.78
C LYS A 238 28.56 -40.45 -17.69
N ARG A 239 28.77 -39.21 -17.24
CA ARG A 239 28.77 -38.05 -18.13
C ARG A 239 30.18 -37.84 -18.68
N LYS A 240 30.35 -38.22 -19.94
CA LYS A 240 31.48 -37.86 -20.79
C LYS A 240 31.65 -36.34 -20.81
N LEU A 241 32.86 -35.89 -20.49
CA LEU A 241 33.40 -34.61 -20.96
C LEU A 241 33.54 -34.65 -22.49
N GLY A 242 33.18 -33.56 -23.15
CA GLY A 242 33.40 -33.30 -24.57
C GLY A 242 32.30 -32.41 -25.11
N GLY A 243 32.54 -31.29 -25.80
CA GLY A 243 33.73 -30.55 -26.17
C GLY A 243 33.26 -29.12 -26.48
N LEU A 244 34.10 -28.09 -26.34
CA LEU A 244 34.78 -27.44 -27.47
C LEU A 244 33.88 -27.25 -28.71
N ARG A 245 33.46 -26.00 -28.96
CA ARG A 245 33.75 -25.19 -30.17
C ARG A 245 32.80 -24.00 -30.29
N GLY A 246 33.36 -22.87 -30.74
CA GLY A 246 32.64 -21.75 -31.34
C GLY A 246 32.85 -20.45 -30.59
#